data_AF-A0A1F5X5Q7-F1
#
_entry.id   AF-A0A1F5X5Q7-F1
#
_cell.length_a   1.000
_cell.length_b   1.000
_cell.length_c   1.000
_cell.angle_alpha   90.00
_cell.angle_beta   90.00
_cell.angle_gamma   90.00
#
_symmetry.space_group_name_H-M   'P 1'
#
loop_
_entity.id
_entity.type
_entity.pdbx_description
1 polymer ?
#
loop_
_entity_poly.entity_id
_entity_poly.type
_entity_poly.pdbx_seq_one_letter_code
_entity_poly.pdbx_strand_id
1 'polypeptide(L)'
;MVKKGLGAKPITIKDLGEFAEQVILPAVETIVEGGVAPLREEMRAGFTEMRKGFVDINKSISVLGGDIAEIKENTKEQKHEERIRVLEQKVGVR
;
A
#
# COMPACT_ATOMS: atom_id res chain seq x y z
N MET A 1 -8.59 31.56 68.68
CA MET A 1 -7.46 31.34 67.75
C MET A 1 -8.03 31.04 66.37
N VAL A 2 -8.04 32.02 65.47
CA VAL A 2 -8.58 31.84 64.11
C VAL A 2 -7.45 31.29 63.23
N LYS A 3 -7.60 30.05 62.75
CA LYS A 3 -6.71 29.47 61.74
C LYS A 3 -6.82 30.33 60.48
N LYS A 4 -5.80 31.16 60.19
CA LYS A 4 -5.68 31.86 58.91
C LYS A 4 -5.69 30.82 57.80
N GLY A 5 -6.76 30.80 57.01
CA GLY A 5 -6.78 30.06 55.76
C GLY A 5 -5.58 30.48 54.93
N LEU A 6 -4.87 29.50 54.38
CA LEU A 6 -3.79 29.70 53.43
C LEU A 6 -4.35 30.56 52.28
N GLY A 7 -4.03 31.85 52.28
CA GLY A 7 -4.40 32.76 51.21
C GLY A 7 -3.69 32.32 49.95
N ALA A 8 -4.41 31.65 49.05
CA ALA A 8 -3.88 31.32 47.73
C ALA A 8 -3.50 32.63 47.05
N LYS A 9 -2.24 32.72 46.58
CA LYS A 9 -1.81 33.86 45.78
C LYS A 9 -2.71 33.93 44.52
N PRO A 10 -3.11 35.14 44.08
CA PRO A 10 -3.87 35.27 42.84
C PRO A 10 -3.08 34.67 41.67
N ILE A 11 -3.75 33.85 40.86
CA ILE A 11 -3.17 33.29 39.63
C ILE A 11 -2.90 34.44 38.66
N THR A 12 -1.69 34.49 38.15
CA THR A 12 -1.25 35.47 37.16
C THR A 12 -1.27 34.87 35.76
N ILE A 13 -1.21 35.73 34.74
CA ILE A 13 -1.06 35.30 33.34
C ILE A 13 0.25 34.51 33.16
N LYS A 14 1.30 34.83 33.92
CA LYS A 14 2.57 34.10 33.89
C LYS A 14 2.39 32.66 34.36
N ASP A 15 1.63 32.45 35.44
CA ASP A 15 1.35 31.11 35.97
C ASP A 15 0.56 30.26 34.97
N LEU A 16 -0.36 30.89 34.21
CA LEU A 16 -1.08 30.21 33.13
C LEU A 16 -0.17 29.86 31.95
N GLY A 17 0.77 30.75 31.60
CA GLY A 17 1.77 30.47 30.57
C GLY A 17 2.69 29.30 30.95
N GLU A 18 3.20 29.30 32.19
CA GLU A 18 4.05 28.22 32.71
C GLU A 18 3.29 26.88 32.76
N PHE A 19 2.01 26.89 33.17
CA PHE A 19 1.18 25.70 33.13
C PHE A 19 0.93 25.18 31.71
N ALA A 20 0.67 26.08 30.76
CA ALA A 20 0.51 25.70 29.36
C ALA A 20 1.79 25.04 28.81
N GLU A 21 2.96 25.61 29.09
CA GLU A 21 4.25 25.08 28.63
C GLU A 21 4.62 23.76 29.30
N GLN A 22 4.37 23.61 30.60
CA GLN A 22 4.83 22.44 31.37
C GLN A 22 3.85 21.27 31.33
N VAL A 23 2.57 21.53 31.09
CA VAL A 23 1.51 20.50 31.21
C VAL A 23 0.76 20.32 29.91
N ILE A 24 0.29 21.41 29.29
CA ILE A 24 -0.57 21.30 28.12
C ILE A 24 0.23 20.91 26.88
N LEU A 25 1.35 21.57 26.61
CA LEU A 25 2.17 21.26 25.42
C LEU A 25 2.69 19.81 25.44
N PRO A 26 3.29 19.30 26.53
CA PRO A 26 3.77 17.91 26.54
C PRO A 26 2.65 16.87 26.45
N ALA A 27 1.48 17.17 27.02
CA ALA A 27 0.31 16.30 26.89
C ALA A 27 -0.20 16.25 25.44
N VAL A 28 -0.25 17.40 24.76
CA VAL A 28 -0.62 17.46 23.33
C VAL A 28 0.39 16.73 22.47
N GLU A 29 1.69 16.92 22.70
CA GLU A 29 2.75 16.19 22.01
C GLU A 29 2.59 14.67 22.18
N THR A 30 2.36 14.21 23.41
CA THR A 30 2.14 12.78 23.69
C THR A 30 0.91 12.23 22.95
N ILE A 31 -0.20 12.99 22.91
CA ILE A 31 -1.41 12.59 22.19
C ILE A 31 -1.17 12.54 20.68
N VAL A 32 -0.47 13.55 20.13
CA VAL A 32 -0.15 13.63 18.71
C VAL A 32 0.79 12.50 18.32
N GLU A 33 1.85 12.24 19.07
CA GLU A 33 2.77 11.14 18.81
C GLU A 33 2.06 9.78 18.92
N GLY A 34 1.24 9.60 19.96
CA GLY A 34 0.46 8.39 20.16
C GLY A 34 -0.59 8.14 19.06
N GLY A 35 -1.12 9.18 18.43
CA GLY A 35 -2.08 9.05 17.32
C GLY A 35 -1.43 8.95 15.95
N VAL A 36 -0.35 9.70 15.71
CA VAL A 36 0.32 9.79 14.39
C VAL A 36 1.24 8.60 14.15
N ALA A 37 1.91 8.08 15.18
CA ALA A 37 2.81 6.94 15.00
C ALA A 37 2.08 5.67 14.50
N PRO A 38 0.93 5.26 15.08
CA PRO A 38 0.16 4.12 14.56
C PRO A 38 -0.33 4.34 13.13
N LEU A 39 -0.84 5.53 12.80
CA LEU A 39 -1.27 5.85 11.43
C LEU A 39 -0.13 5.70 10.42
N ARG A 40 1.08 6.13 10.80
CA ARG A 40 2.27 5.98 9.95
C ARG A 40 2.64 4.52 9.74
N GLU A 41 2.51 3.69 10.77
CA GLU A 41 2.78 2.25 10.67
C GLU A 41 1.73 1.54 9.82
N GLU A 42 0.44 1.81 10.03
CA GLU A 42 -0.65 1.27 9.21
C GLU A 42 -0.49 1.65 7.73
N MET A 43 -0.17 2.91 7.43
CA MET A 43 0.09 3.33 6.07
C MET A 43 1.27 2.57 5.45
N ARG A 44 2.38 2.41 6.18
CA ARG A 44 3.54 1.64 5.69
C ARG A 44 3.20 0.17 5.44
N ALA A 45 2.42 -0.44 6.32
CA ALA A 45 1.94 -1.80 6.15
C ALA A 45 1.08 -1.93 4.88
N GLY A 46 0.11 -1.03 4.70
CA GLY A 46 -0.75 -0.99 3.52
C GLY A 46 0.04 -0.79 2.22
N PHE A 47 1.02 0.10 2.19
CA PHE A 47 1.91 0.27 1.02
C PHE A 47 2.73 -1.00 0.71
N THR A 48 3.17 -1.71 1.75
CA THR A 48 3.94 -2.95 1.60
C THR A 48 3.08 -4.06 1.01
N GLU A 49 1.84 -4.20 1.50
CA GLU A 49 0.87 -5.16 0.98
C GLU A 49 0.50 -4.85 -0.47
N MET A 50 0.21 -3.59 -0.78
CA MET A 50 -0.08 -3.14 -2.14
C MET A 50 1.08 -3.47 -3.10
N ARG A 51 2.33 -3.25 -2.67
CA ARG A 51 3.51 -3.59 -3.48
C ARG A 51 3.61 -5.10 -3.74
N LYS A 52 3.30 -5.95 -2.76
CA LYS A 52 3.26 -7.40 -2.95
C LYS A 52 2.17 -7.79 -3.97
N GLY A 53 0.97 -7.21 -3.83
CA GLY A 53 -0.12 -7.42 -4.79
C GLY A 53 0.28 -7.08 -6.23
N PHE A 54 0.95 -5.93 -6.44
CA PHE A 54 1.46 -5.56 -7.77
C PHE A 54 2.49 -6.55 -8.33
N VAL A 55 3.37 -7.08 -7.49
CA VAL A 55 4.35 -8.09 -7.91
C VAL A 55 3.65 -9.36 -8.38
N ASP A 56 2.64 -9.83 -7.66
CA ASP A 56 1.92 -11.06 -8.00
C ASP A 56 1.03 -10.88 -9.25
N ILE A 57 0.44 -9.69 -9.43
CA ILE A 57 -0.24 -9.32 -10.68
C ILE A 57 0.74 -9.36 -11.85
N ASN A 58 1.95 -8.79 -11.71
CA ASN A 58 2.95 -8.79 -12.78
C ASN A 58 3.41 -10.20 -13.15
N LYS A 59 3.58 -11.09 -12.17
CA LYS A 59 3.89 -12.51 -12.45
C LYS A 59 2.76 -13.17 -13.24
N SER A 60 1.51 -12.95 -12.84
CA SER A 60 0.34 -13.50 -13.52
C SER A 60 0.24 -13.00 -14.97
N ILE A 61 0.46 -11.71 -15.20
CA ILE A 61 0.50 -11.13 -16.56
C ILE A 61 1.62 -11.75 -17.38
N SER A 62 2.78 -12.01 -16.78
CA SER A 62 3.92 -12.61 -17.48
C SER A 62 3.62 -14.05 -17.92
N VAL A 63 2.97 -14.85 -17.06
CA VAL A 63 2.52 -16.21 -17.41
C VAL A 63 1.49 -16.15 -18.55
N LEU A 64 0.45 -15.33 -18.42
CA LEU A 64 -0.57 -15.16 -19.46
C LEU A 64 0.04 -14.70 -20.80
N GLY A 65 1.05 -13.83 -20.76
CA GLY A 65 1.79 -13.41 -21.95
C GLY A 65 2.51 -14.57 -22.65
N GLY A 66 3.09 -15.49 -21.86
CA GLY A 66 3.69 -16.73 -22.36
C GLY A 66 2.66 -17.66 -23.00
N ASP A 67 1.56 -17.94 -22.30
CA ASP A 67 0.48 -18.80 -22.79
C ASP A 67 -0.11 -18.28 -24.11
N ILE A 68 -0.32 -16.95 -24.22
CA ILE A 68 -0.79 -16.31 -25.45
C ILE A 68 0.22 -16.46 -26.59
N ALA A 69 1.52 -16.36 -26.30
CA ALA A 69 2.56 -16.54 -27.31
C ALA A 69 2.57 -17.98 -27.85
N GLU A 70 2.46 -18.97 -26.97
CA GLU A 70 2.39 -20.38 -27.33
C GLU A 70 1.13 -20.69 -28.18
N ILE A 71 -0.04 -20.21 -27.76
CA ILE A 71 -1.29 -20.39 -28.53
C ILE A 71 -1.15 -19.79 -29.94
N LYS A 72 -0.51 -18.61 -30.05
CA LYS A 72 -0.30 -17.94 -31.33
C LYS A 72 0.64 -18.72 -32.25
N GLU A 73 1.66 -19.37 -31.69
CA GLU A 73 2.58 -20.24 -32.43
C GLU A 73 1.88 -21.51 -32.91
N ASN A 74 1.22 -22.24 -32.01
CA ASN A 74 0.45 -23.44 -32.33
C ASN A 74 -0.61 -23.17 -33.42
N THR A 75 -1.29 -22.03 -33.35
CA THR A 75 -2.29 -21.62 -34.36
C THR A 75 -1.65 -21.37 -35.74
N LYS A 76 -0.41 -20.87 -35.79
CA LYS A 76 0.31 -20.70 -37.06
C LYS A 76 0.71 -22.05 -37.64
N GLU A 77 1.25 -22.94 -36.83
CA GLU A 77 1.67 -24.28 -37.25
C GLU A 77 0.49 -25.06 -37.84
N GLN A 78 -0.65 -25.08 -37.15
CA GLN A 78 -1.88 -25.72 -37.65
C GLN A 78 -2.31 -25.16 -39.01
N LYS A 79 -2.26 -23.83 -39.20
CA LYS A 79 -2.57 -23.21 -40.50
C LYS A 79 -1.57 -23.59 -41.57
N HIS A 80 -0.30 -23.75 -41.24
CA HIS A 80 0.73 -24.18 -42.18
C HIS A 80 0.51 -25.64 -42.60
N GLU A 81 0.26 -26.54 -41.66
CA GLU A 81 -0.07 -27.94 -41.93
C GLU A 81 -1.31 -28.08 -42.81
N GLU A 82 -2.37 -27.33 -42.50
CA GLU A 82 -3.60 -27.36 -43.30
C GLU A 82 -3.35 -26.87 -44.74
N ARG A 83 -2.54 -25.82 -44.91
CA ARG A 83 -2.14 -25.34 -46.25
C ARG A 83 -1.33 -26.38 -47.02
N ILE A 84 -0.40 -27.08 -46.37
CA ILE A 84 0.39 -28.14 -47.00
C ILE A 84 -0.52 -29.28 -47.46
N ARG A 85 -1.42 -29.74 -46.58
CA ARG A 85 -2.39 -30.80 -46.89
C ARG A 85 -3.28 -30.44 -48.08
N VAL A 86 -3.74 -29.19 -48.16
CA VAL A 86 -4.52 -28.69 -49.32
C VAL A 86 -3.68 -28.68 -50.59
N LEU A 87 -2.40 -28.35 -50.52
CA LEU A 87 -1.50 -28.38 -51.67
C LEU A 87 -1.25 -29.82 -52.14
N GLU A 88 -0.91 -30.74 -51.24
CA GLU A 88 -0.71 -32.17 -51.54
C GLU A 88 -1.91 -32.78 -52.27
N GLN A 89 -3.14 -32.48 -51.82
CA GLN A 89 -4.37 -32.89 -52.49
C GLN A 89 -4.51 -32.32 -53.91
N LYS A 90 -4.07 -31.08 -54.14
CA LYS A 90 -4.17 -30.41 -55.45
C LYS A 90 -3.12 -30.90 -56.44
N VAL A 91 -1.91 -31.24 -55.99
CA VAL A 91 -0.85 -31.79 -56.85
C VAL A 91 -0.89 -33.32 -56.97
N GLY A 92 -1.81 -34.00 -56.27
CA GLY A 92 -1.96 -35.45 -56.34
C GLY A 92 -0.80 -36.21 -55.71
N VAL A 93 -0.05 -35.57 -54.82
CA VAL A 93 1.06 -36.18 -54.08
C VAL A 93 0.47 -36.72 -52.78
N ARG A 94 0.18 -38.02 -52.74
CA ARG A 94 -0.26 -38.70 -51.53
C ARG A 94 0.21 -40.14 -51.53
#